data_AF-A0A8H6Z6I6-F1
#
_entry.id   AF-A0A8H6Z6I6-F1
#
_cell.length_a   1.000
_cell.length_b   1.000
_cell.length_c   1.000
_cell.angle_alpha   90.00
_cell.angle_beta   90.00
_cell.angle_gamma   90.00
#
_symmetry.space_group_name_H-M   'P 1'
#
loop_
_entity.id
_entity.type
_entity.pdbx_description
1 polymer ?
#
loop_
_entity_poly.entity_id
_entity_poly.type
_entity_poly.pdbx_seq_one_letter_code
_entity_poly.pdbx_strand_id
1 'polypeptide(L)'
;MRPSIARFSDMPGPKVYNLWWGDQTLPKQKGIYQYTISPYQAKAAPNMIRSYLFNGVRRLSIYALPIGIPTAIYYYVWTSAVKDYNWRNSKEGHLALSGHEH
;
A
#
# COMPACT_ATOMS: atom_id res chain seq x y z
N MET A 1 1.11 -58.16 2.48
CA MET A 1 1.21 -56.68 2.42
C MET A 1 1.08 -56.27 0.95
N ARG A 2 0.08 -55.46 0.57
CA ARG A 2 -0.06 -54.97 -0.81
C ARG A 2 0.70 -53.64 -0.95
N PRO A 3 1.74 -53.55 -1.80
CA PRO A 3 2.55 -52.35 -1.96
C PRO A 3 1.91 -51.46 -3.04
N SER A 4 0.89 -50.68 -2.69
CA SER A 4 0.27 -49.79 -3.69
C SER A 4 -0.38 -48.52 -3.14
N ILE A 5 -0.09 -48.11 -1.90
CA ILE A 5 -0.46 -46.78 -1.42
C ILE A 5 0.78 -45.91 -1.43
N ALA A 6 0.73 -44.82 -2.20
CA ALA A 6 1.71 -43.75 -2.13
C ALA A 6 1.73 -43.25 -0.68
N ARG A 7 2.81 -43.55 0.05
CA ARG A 7 3.03 -43.00 1.39
C ARG A 7 3.38 -41.52 1.22
N PHE A 8 2.43 -40.64 1.49
CA PHE A 8 2.77 -39.30 1.95
C PHE A 8 3.54 -39.48 3.26
N SER A 9 4.70 -38.83 3.42
CA SER A 9 5.68 -39.18 4.46
C SER A 9 5.22 -38.92 5.89
N ASP A 10 4.10 -38.22 6.09
CA ASP A 10 3.68 -37.70 7.39
C ASP A 10 2.24 -38.03 7.78
N MET A 11 1.96 -37.90 9.09
CA MET A 11 0.60 -37.92 9.63
C MET A 11 -0.22 -36.76 9.02
N PRO A 12 -1.51 -36.96 8.70
CA PRO A 12 -2.34 -35.89 8.15
C PRO A 12 -2.32 -34.64 9.05
N GLY A 13 -1.76 -33.55 8.51
CA GLY A 13 -1.74 -32.25 9.18
C GLY A 13 -3.08 -31.52 9.09
N PRO A 14 -3.28 -30.45 9.88
CA PRO A 14 -4.44 -29.59 9.75
C PRO A 14 -4.50 -28.93 8.36
N LYS A 15 -5.69 -28.51 7.94
CA LYS A 15 -5.84 -27.73 6.69
C LYS A 15 -5.09 -26.40 6.81
N VAL A 16 -4.31 -26.07 5.79
CA VAL A 16 -3.53 -24.83 5.70
C VAL A 16 -3.81 -24.13 4.37
N TYR A 17 -3.65 -22.80 4.36
CA TYR A 17 -3.80 -21.99 3.14
C TYR A 17 -2.48 -21.72 2.42
N ASN A 18 -1.35 -22.15 3.01
CA ASN A 18 -0.02 -22.06 2.42
C ASN A 18 0.46 -23.48 2.12
N LEU A 19 0.59 -23.80 0.84
CA LEU A 19 0.78 -25.15 0.33
C LEU A 19 2.17 -25.28 -0.29
N TRP A 20 2.65 -26.51 -0.44
CA TRP A 20 3.94 -26.78 -1.07
C TRP A 20 3.84 -26.89 -2.59
N TRP A 21 4.99 -26.79 -3.27
CA TRP A 21 5.07 -27.02 -4.71
C TRP A 21 4.50 -28.40 -5.08
N GLY A 22 3.59 -28.41 -6.06
CA GLY A 22 2.93 -29.64 -6.54
C GLY A 22 1.57 -29.93 -5.88
N ASP A 23 1.19 -29.19 -4.85
CA ASP A 23 -0.15 -29.30 -4.28
C ASP A 23 -1.23 -28.82 -5.26
N GLN A 24 -2.33 -29.58 -5.37
CA GLN A 24 -3.41 -29.35 -6.33
C GLN A 24 -4.73 -28.92 -5.67
N THR A 25 -4.70 -28.48 -4.40
CA THR A 25 -5.90 -28.04 -3.68
C THR A 25 -6.35 -26.64 -4.10
N LEU A 26 -5.46 -25.85 -4.72
CA LEU A 26 -5.81 -24.58 -5.38
C LEU A 26 -6.72 -24.81 -6.60
N PRO A 27 -7.47 -23.77 -7.04
CA PRO A 27 -8.29 -23.86 -8.25
C PRO A 27 -7.46 -24.37 -9.45
N LYS A 28 -7.97 -25.42 -10.10
CA LYS A 28 -7.29 -26.04 -11.24
C LYS A 28 -7.18 -25.05 -12.40
N GLN A 29 -5.97 -24.77 -12.85
CA GLN A 29 -5.70 -23.92 -14.01
C GLN A 29 -5.50 -24.80 -15.25
N LYS A 30 -6.24 -24.52 -16.33
CA LYS A 30 -6.10 -25.22 -17.62
C LYS A 30 -6.17 -24.19 -18.75
N GLY A 31 -5.28 -24.34 -19.74
CA GLY A 31 -5.26 -23.47 -20.93
C GLY A 31 -4.50 -22.15 -20.77
N ILE A 32 -3.73 -21.98 -19.69
CA ILE A 32 -2.86 -20.81 -19.48
C ILE A 32 -1.44 -21.22 -19.85
N TYR A 33 -0.82 -20.50 -20.78
CA TYR A 33 0.56 -20.71 -21.20
C TYR A 33 1.38 -19.48 -20.82
N GLN A 34 2.52 -19.70 -20.16
CA GLN A 34 3.45 -18.65 -19.75
C GLN A 34 4.76 -18.79 -20.52
N TYR A 35 5.24 -17.67 -21.06
CA TYR A 35 6.50 -17.59 -21.77
C TYR A 35 7.45 -16.66 -21.02
N THR A 36 8.73 -17.00 -21.00
CA THR A 36 9.78 -16.19 -20.38
C THR A 36 11.07 -16.32 -21.18
N ILE A 37 11.96 -15.34 -21.03
CA ILE A 37 13.29 -15.32 -21.63
C ILE A 37 14.31 -15.53 -20.51
N SER A 38 15.42 -16.22 -20.79
CA SER A 38 16.49 -16.38 -19.81
C SER A 38 17.04 -15.00 -19.40
N PRO A 39 17.31 -14.75 -18.10
CA PRO A 39 17.83 -13.46 -17.65
C PRO A 39 19.19 -13.13 -18.27
N TYR A 40 19.95 -14.13 -18.72
CA TYR A 40 21.22 -13.93 -19.43
C TYR A 40 21.06 -13.48 -20.90
N GLN A 41 19.84 -13.54 -21.44
CA GLN A 41 19.52 -13.13 -22.80
C GLN A 41 18.86 -11.75 -22.87
N ALA A 42 18.49 -11.17 -21.73
CA ALA A 42 17.84 -9.87 -21.63
C ALA A 42 18.75 -8.86 -20.90
N LYS A 43 18.55 -7.57 -21.19
CA LYS A 43 19.17 -6.50 -20.39
C LYS A 43 18.55 -6.52 -18.99
N ALA A 44 19.35 -6.25 -17.96
CA ALA A 44 18.86 -6.26 -16.57
C ALA A 44 17.85 -5.14 -16.28
N ALA A 45 18.03 -3.94 -16.87
CA ALA A 45 17.20 -2.77 -16.59
C ALA A 45 16.87 -1.95 -17.86
N PRO A 46 16.23 -2.55 -18.88
CA PRO A 46 15.88 -1.84 -20.11
C PRO A 46 14.88 -0.72 -19.82
N ASN A 47 15.13 0.47 -20.36
CA ASN A 47 14.26 1.65 -20.23
C ASN A 47 13.97 2.07 -18.77
N MET A 48 14.82 1.72 -17.81
CA MET A 48 14.55 1.94 -16.38
C MET A 48 14.14 3.38 -16.08
N ILE A 49 14.90 4.37 -16.56
CA ILE A 49 14.62 5.80 -16.30
C ILE A 49 13.29 6.23 -16.92
N ARG A 50 13.09 5.94 -18.22
CA ARG A 50 11.88 6.30 -18.95
C ARG A 50 10.64 5.66 -18.33
N SER A 51 10.70 4.36 -18.08
CA SER A 51 9.62 3.59 -17.47
C SER A 51 9.34 4.05 -16.04
N TYR A 52 10.39 4.34 -15.25
CA TYR A 52 10.23 4.81 -13.87
C TYR A 52 9.55 6.17 -13.82
N LEU A 53 9.95 7.11 -14.67
CA LEU A 53 9.34 8.44 -14.71
C LEU A 53 7.85 8.36 -15.07
N PHE A 54 7.52 7.75 -16.21
CA PHE A 54 6.13 7.73 -16.69
C PHE A 54 5.23 6.82 -15.85
N ASN A 55 5.69 5.63 -15.45
CA ASN A 55 4.89 4.77 -14.59
C ASN A 55 4.85 5.28 -13.15
N GLY A 56 5.92 5.92 -12.67
CA GLY A 56 5.96 6.54 -11.35
C GLY A 56 4.89 7.63 -11.23
N VAL A 57 4.88 8.58 -12.17
CA VAL A 57 3.85 9.64 -12.21
C VAL A 57 2.45 9.04 -12.33
N ARG A 58 2.24 8.08 -13.24
CA ARG A 58 0.94 7.41 -13.42
C ARG A 58 0.47 6.69 -12.14
N ARG A 59 1.38 6.10 -11.37
CA ARG A 59 1.03 5.38 -10.14
C ARG A 59 0.78 6.35 -8.99
N LEU A 60 1.59 7.41 -8.87
CA LEU A 60 1.44 8.43 -7.84
C LEU A 60 0.16 9.24 -8.03
N SER A 61 -0.25 9.51 -9.28
CA SER A 61 -1.47 10.29 -9.56
C SER A 61 -2.74 9.61 -9.04
N ILE A 62 -2.79 8.27 -9.03
CA ILE A 62 -3.93 7.50 -8.49
C ILE A 62 -4.08 7.75 -6.98
N TYR A 63 -2.98 7.94 -6.26
CA TYR A 63 -2.98 8.18 -4.82
C TYR A 63 -2.98 9.66 -4.44
N ALA A 64 -2.79 10.56 -5.40
CA ALA A 64 -2.69 11.99 -5.14
C ALA A 64 -3.93 12.56 -4.44
N LEU A 65 -5.13 12.14 -4.84
CA LEU A 65 -6.38 12.57 -4.21
C LEU A 65 -6.63 11.92 -2.83
N PRO A 66 -6.61 10.58 -2.68
CA PRO A 66 -6.87 9.96 -1.39
C PRO A 66 -5.84 10.32 -0.31
N ILE A 67 -4.61 10.68 -0.69
CA ILE A 67 -3.61 11.21 0.26
C ILE A 67 -3.73 12.73 0.40
N GLY A 68 -3.90 13.44 -0.71
CA GLY A 68 -3.90 14.90 -0.76
C GLY A 68 -5.07 15.52 -0.01
N ILE A 69 -6.29 14.98 -0.15
CA ILE A 69 -7.48 15.54 0.49
C ILE A 69 -7.36 15.47 2.04
N PRO A 70 -7.11 14.31 2.67
CA PRO A 70 -6.94 14.26 4.13
C PRO A 70 -5.77 15.11 4.62
N THR A 71 -4.65 15.13 3.88
CA THR A 71 -3.48 15.93 4.26
C THR A 71 -3.78 17.43 4.20
N ALA A 72 -4.49 17.90 3.18
CA ALA A 72 -4.87 19.29 3.03
C ALA A 72 -5.86 19.72 4.13
N ILE A 73 -6.85 18.88 4.43
CA ILE A 73 -7.81 19.12 5.52
C ILE A 73 -7.06 19.22 6.85
N TYR A 74 -6.19 18.25 7.14
CA TYR A 74 -5.39 18.25 8.37
C TYR A 74 -4.56 19.52 8.49
N TYR A 75 -3.82 19.89 7.44
CA TYR A 75 -2.97 21.06 7.44
C TYR A 75 -3.77 22.36 7.63
N TYR A 76 -4.94 22.47 6.99
CA TYR A 76 -5.83 23.63 7.14
C TYR A 76 -6.35 23.77 8.57
N VAL A 77 -6.85 22.69 9.17
CA VAL A 77 -7.35 22.70 10.56
C VAL A 77 -6.22 23.05 11.52
N TRP A 78 -5.06 22.40 11.38
CA TRP A 78 -3.89 22.64 12.22
C TRP A 78 -3.45 24.10 12.18
N THR A 79 -3.24 24.64 10.98
CA THR A 79 -2.78 26.03 10.83
C THR A 79 -3.79 27.05 11.33
N SER A 80 -5.09 26.79 11.19
CA SER A 80 -6.14 27.67 11.70
C SER A 80 -6.18 27.64 13.23
N ALA A 81 -6.08 26.46 13.84
CA ALA A 81 -6.04 26.31 15.30
C ALA A 81 -4.82 26.99 15.92
N VAL A 82 -3.64 26.85 15.31
CA VAL A 82 -2.41 27.50 15.79
C VAL A 82 -2.50 29.02 15.68
N LYS A 83 -3.06 29.55 14.58
CA LYS A 83 -3.27 30.99 14.42
C LYS A 83 -4.25 31.54 15.46
N ASP A 84 -5.37 30.87 15.68
CA ASP A 84 -6.36 31.26 16.69
C ASP A 84 -5.74 31.21 18.09
N TYR A 85 -5.07 30.12 18.44
CA TYR A 85 -4.36 30.00 19.73
C TYR A 85 -3.37 31.14 19.96
N ASN A 86 -2.56 31.48 18.96
CA ASN A 86 -1.59 32.58 19.07
C ASN A 86 -2.28 33.95 19.17
N TRP A 87 -3.37 34.16 18.43
CA TRP A 87 -4.14 35.40 18.51
C TRP A 87 -4.77 35.58 19.89
N ARG A 88 -5.41 34.54 20.45
CA ARG A 88 -6.03 34.61 21.78
C ARG A 88 -5.03 34.90 22.90
N ASN A 89 -3.80 34.40 22.77
CA ASN A 89 -2.70 34.66 23.70
C ASN A 89 -1.91 35.95 23.37
N SER A 90 -2.33 36.71 22.36
CA SER A 90 -1.76 38.01 22.05
C SER A 90 -2.43 39.12 22.85
N LYS A 91 -1.77 40.27 22.98
CA LYS A 91 -2.34 41.44 23.66
C LYS A 91 -3.67 41.88 23.04
N GLU A 92 -3.78 41.82 21.71
CA GLU A 92 -5.00 42.17 20.98
C GLU A 92 -6.14 41.19 21.26
N GLY A 93 -5.84 39.88 21.28
CA GLY A 93 -6.81 38.85 21.60
C GLY A 93 -7.31 38.96 23.05
N HIS A 94 -6.42 39.22 24.00
CA HIS A 94 -6.81 39.47 25.38
C HIS A 94 -7.75 40.67 25.50
N LEU A 95 -7.46 41.79 24.83
CA LEU A 95 -8.33 42.97 24.83
C LEU A 95 -9.70 42.70 24.20
N ALA A 96 -9.73 41.99 23.08
CA ALA A 96 -10.98 41.65 22.36
C ALA A 96 -11.85 40.65 23.13
N LEU A 97 -11.23 39.70 23.87
CA LEU A 97 -11.94 38.71 24.66
C LEU A 97 -12.34 39.23 26.05
N SER A 98 -11.52 40.10 26.67
CA SER A 98 -11.82 40.70 27.98
C SER A 98 -12.89 41.80 27.91
N GLY A 99 -13.10 42.40 26.73
CA GLY A 99 -14.10 43.47 26.53
C GLY A 99 -15.56 43.01 26.49
N HIS A 100 -15.83 41.70 26.56
CA HIS A 100 -17.17 41.12 26.48
C HIS A 100 -17.76 40.69 27.85
N GLU A 101 -17.07 40.97 28.98
CA GLU A 101 -17.50 40.61 30.35
C GLU A 101 -18.07 41.77 31.21
N HIS A 102 -18.58 42.84 30.60
CA HIS A 102 -19.29 43.92 31.31
C HIS A 102 -20.67 44.22 30.72
#